data_AF-I3XSX0-F1
#
_entry.id   AF-I3XSX0-F1
#
_cell.length_a   1.000
_cell.length_b   1.000
_cell.length_c   1.000
_cell.angle_alpha   90.00
_cell.angle_beta   90.00
_cell.angle_gamma   90.00
#
_symmetry.space_group_name_H-M   'P 1'
#
loop_
_entity.id
_entity.type
_entity.pdbx_description
1 polymer ?
#
loop_
_entity_poly.entity_id
_entity_poly.type
_entity_poly.pdbx_seq_one_letter_code
_entity_poly.pdbx_strand_id
1 'polypeptide(L)'
;MRYVLFTMRDGRISGFKLASEVVLYNIEENKPEKSIRNTGIEALEELIEEYDTWLLFTREISSEDKELVEETGVKVVVTSLETIDEVIGEFFTG
;
A
#
# COMPACT_ATOMS: atom_id res chain seq x y z
N MET A 1 10.35 8.29 -10.18
CA MET A 1 9.89 6.90 -10.28
C MET A 1 8.50 6.82 -9.67
N ARG A 2 7.62 5.91 -10.09
CA ARG A 2 6.26 5.79 -9.53
C ARG A 2 6.15 4.65 -8.52
N TYR A 3 5.87 5.02 -7.27
CA TYR A 3 5.76 4.07 -6.16
C TYR A 3 4.36 4.05 -5.56
N VAL A 4 3.95 2.85 -5.12
CA VAL A 4 2.69 2.62 -4.40
C VAL A 4 2.90 1.65 -3.24
N LEU A 5 1.97 1.66 -2.29
CA LEU A 5 2.04 0.87 -1.07
C LEU A 5 1.01 -0.25 -1.07
N PHE A 6 1.37 -1.39 -0.48
CA PHE A 6 0.49 -2.53 -0.26
C PHE A 6 0.55 -2.98 1.19
N THR A 7 -0.60 -3.14 1.82
CA THR A 7 -0.70 -3.79 3.13
C THR A 7 -0.71 -5.30 2.96
N MET A 8 0.27 -6.00 3.55
CA MET A 8 0.52 -7.41 3.29
C MET A 8 0.53 -8.25 4.57
N ARG A 9 0.05 -9.49 4.44
CA ARG A 9 0.14 -10.55 5.45
C ARG A 9 0.24 -11.91 4.76
N ASP A 10 1.18 -12.73 5.19
CA ASP A 10 1.36 -14.10 4.70
C ASP A 10 1.46 -14.18 3.15
N GLY A 11 2.13 -13.19 2.54
CA GLY A 11 2.33 -13.09 1.09
C GLY A 11 1.11 -12.61 0.28
N ARG A 12 0.05 -12.12 0.95
CA ARG A 12 -1.17 -11.61 0.31
C ARG A 12 -1.51 -10.21 0.79
N ILE A 13 -2.23 -9.46 -0.04
CA ILE A 13 -2.81 -8.18 0.36
C ILE A 13 -3.83 -8.45 1.47
N SER A 14 -3.78 -7.68 2.54
CA SER A 14 -4.63 -7.84 3.72
C SER A 14 -5.26 -6.51 4.16
N GLY A 15 -6.05 -6.56 5.22
CA GLY A 15 -6.56 -5.37 5.88
C GLY A 15 -5.47 -4.53 6.53
N PHE A 16 -5.69 -3.22 6.63
CA PHE A 16 -4.73 -2.26 7.16
C PHE A 16 -4.23 -2.63 8.57
N LYS A 17 -5.11 -2.98 9.52
CA LYS A 17 -4.69 -3.39 10.88
C LYS A 17 -4.23 -4.84 10.98
N LEU A 18 -4.62 -5.70 10.03
CA LEU A 18 -4.26 -7.12 10.04
C LEU A 18 -2.93 -7.40 9.34
N ALA A 19 -2.45 -6.46 8.52
CA ALA A 19 -1.19 -6.55 7.82
C ALA A 19 -0.01 -6.63 8.79
N SER A 20 0.90 -7.56 8.51
CA SER A 20 2.18 -7.66 9.23
C SER A 20 3.21 -6.69 8.67
N GLU A 21 3.10 -6.31 7.41
CA GLU A 21 4.06 -5.47 6.70
C GLU A 21 3.38 -4.55 5.68
N VAL A 22 4.08 -3.49 5.30
CA VAL A 22 3.75 -2.62 4.19
C VAL A 22 4.86 -2.74 3.15
N VAL A 23 4.48 -3.06 1.92
CA VAL A 23 5.39 -3.21 0.78
C VAL A 23 5.31 -1.96 -0.09
N LEU A 24 6.46 -1.35 -0.31
CA LEU A 24 6.69 -0.33 -1.33
C LEU A 24 6.97 -1.02 -2.66
N TYR A 25 6.20 -0.68 -3.69
CA TYR A 25 6.31 -1.28 -5.01
C TYR A 25 6.66 -0.25 -6.07
N ASN A 26 7.66 -0.56 -6.91
CA ASN A 26 8.05 0.24 -8.06
C ASN A 26 7.23 -0.21 -9.28
N ILE A 27 6.30 0.63 -9.74
CA ILE A 27 5.42 0.30 -10.87
C ILE A 27 6.21 0.23 -12.18
N GLU A 28 7.20 1.10 -12.38
CA GLU A 28 7.92 1.20 -13.64
C GLU A 28 8.87 0.01 -13.86
N GLU A 29 9.47 -0.49 -12.78
CA GLU A 29 10.34 -1.68 -12.83
C GLU A 29 9.59 -2.99 -12.53
N ASN A 30 8.31 -2.89 -12.20
CA ASN A 30 7.43 -4.01 -11.85
C ASN A 30 8.05 -4.96 -10.80
N LYS A 31 8.49 -4.40 -9.68
CA LYS A 31 9.11 -5.15 -8.58
C LYS A 31 8.88 -4.49 -7.22
N PRO A 32 8.90 -5.25 -6.11
CA PRO A 32 8.95 -4.68 -4.77
C PRO A 32 10.31 -4.00 -4.54
N GLU A 33 10.29 -2.81 -3.94
CA GLU A 33 11.49 -2.00 -3.65
C GLU A 33 11.91 -2.13 -2.18
N LYS A 34 10.95 -2.03 -1.25
CA LYS A 34 11.18 -2.07 0.21
C LYS A 34 9.98 -2.76 0.89
N SER A 35 10.22 -3.46 1.98
CA SER A 35 9.16 -3.90 2.89
C SER A 35 9.51 -3.50 4.31
N ILE A 36 8.53 -2.97 5.04
CA ILE A 36 8.68 -2.56 6.43
C ILE A 36 7.58 -3.19 7.28
N ARG A 37 7.85 -3.37 8.57
CA ARG A 37 6.82 -3.83 9.50
C ARG A 37 5.69 -2.81 9.59
N ASN A 38 4.45 -3.29 9.56
CA ASN A 38 3.29 -2.43 9.74
C ASN A 38 3.13 -2.08 11.23
N THR A 39 3.50 -0.86 11.59
CA THR A 39 3.28 -0.30 12.94
C THR A 39 2.14 0.73 12.97
N GLY A 40 1.37 0.84 11.88
CA GLY A 40 0.32 1.83 11.71
C GLY A 40 0.76 2.98 10.78
N ILE A 41 0.15 4.14 10.96
CA ILE A 41 0.29 5.29 10.06
C ILE A 41 1.73 5.81 10.01
N GLU A 42 2.44 5.79 11.14
CA GLU A 42 3.85 6.21 11.23
C GLU A 42 4.75 5.46 10.22
N ALA A 43 4.47 4.17 9.96
CA ALA A 43 5.21 3.38 8.97
C ALA A 43 4.96 3.87 7.54
N LEU A 44 3.74 4.34 7.26
CA LEU A 44 3.39 4.89 5.95
C LEU A 44 4.09 6.23 5.73
N GLU A 45 4.09 7.11 6.73
CA GLU A 45 4.70 8.45 6.65
C GLU A 45 6.18 8.37 6.23
N GLU A 46 6.96 7.44 6.80
CA GLU A 46 8.36 7.22 6.40
C GLU A 46 8.48 6.92 4.90
N LEU A 47 7.63 6.04 4.36
CA LEU A 47 7.66 5.66 2.94
C LEU A 47 7.15 6.77 2.03
N ILE A 48 6.14 7.53 2.48
CA ILE A 48 5.54 8.62 1.71
C ILE A 48 6.54 9.75 1.52
N GLU A 49 7.21 10.16 2.60
CA GLU A 49 8.22 11.23 2.54
C GLU A 49 9.45 10.82 1.73
N GLU A 50 9.90 9.57 1.85
CA GLU A 50 11.11 9.10 1.17
C GLU A 50 10.89 8.83 -0.33
N TYR A 51 9.72 8.30 -0.73
CA TYR A 51 9.47 7.79 -2.08
C TYR A 51 8.36 8.49 -2.86
N ASP A 52 7.71 9.53 -2.31
CA ASP A 52 6.61 10.27 -2.96
C ASP A 52 5.47 9.33 -3.40
N THR A 53 5.10 8.40 -2.51
CA THR A 53 4.02 7.43 -2.79
C THR A 53 2.66 8.11 -2.74
N TRP A 54 1.72 7.68 -3.60
CA TRP A 54 0.42 8.35 -3.77
C TRP A 54 -0.80 7.42 -3.65
N LEU A 55 -0.59 6.10 -3.61
CA LEU A 55 -1.65 5.12 -3.38
C LEU A 55 -1.25 4.09 -2.33
N LEU A 56 -2.23 3.74 -1.48
CA LEU A 56 -2.18 2.58 -0.60
C LEU A 56 -3.28 1.60 -0.98
N PHE A 57 -2.90 0.38 -1.34
CA PHE A 57 -3.82 -0.72 -1.57
C PHE A 57 -3.98 -1.57 -0.30
N THR A 58 -5.23 -1.80 0.07
CA THR A 58 -5.61 -2.61 1.24
C THR A 58 -6.92 -3.35 1.01
N ARG A 59 -7.17 -4.45 1.72
CA ARG A 59 -8.46 -5.18 1.59
C ARG A 59 -9.56 -4.62 2.46
N GLU A 60 -9.20 -4.01 3.58
CA GLU A 60 -10.14 -3.41 4.53
C GLU A 60 -9.43 -2.36 5.36
N ILE A 61 -10.16 -1.31 5.73
CA ILE A 61 -9.69 -0.25 6.59
C ILE A 61 -10.91 0.41 7.23
N SER A 62 -10.79 0.86 8.48
CA SER A 62 -11.86 1.63 9.11
C SER A 62 -11.95 3.02 8.47
N SER A 63 -13.11 3.68 8.55
CA SER A 63 -13.24 5.05 8.03
C SER A 63 -12.30 6.03 8.74
N GLU A 64 -12.11 5.87 10.05
CA GLU A 64 -11.20 6.70 10.86
C GLU A 64 -9.74 6.53 10.40
N ASP A 65 -9.25 5.28 10.30
CA ASP A 65 -7.88 5.05 9.85
C ASP A 65 -7.69 5.51 8.40
N LYS A 66 -8.73 5.36 7.55
CA LYS A 66 -8.68 5.81 6.17
C LYS A 66 -8.50 7.33 6.07
N GLU A 67 -9.29 8.09 6.82
CA GLU A 67 -9.20 9.56 6.83
C GLU A 67 -7.78 9.99 7.26
N LEU A 68 -7.25 9.41 8.33
CA LEU A 68 -5.90 9.73 8.80
C LEU A 68 -4.81 9.38 7.77
N VAL A 69 -4.94 8.25 7.07
CA VAL A 69 -4.00 7.91 5.99
C VAL A 69 -4.15 8.90 4.82
N GLU A 70 -5.36 9.29 4.44
CA GLU A 70 -5.57 10.23 3.34
C GLU A 70 -5.07 11.65 3.65
N GLU A 71 -5.01 12.04 4.92
CA GLU A 71 -4.37 13.29 5.38
C GLU A 71 -2.85 13.33 5.11
N THR A 72 -2.19 12.17 4.98
CA THR A 72 -0.76 12.08 4.61
C THR A 72 -0.49 12.35 3.13
N GLY A 73 -1.53 12.58 2.32
CA GLY A 73 -1.43 12.80 0.87
C GLY A 73 -1.51 11.53 0.03
N VAL A 74 -1.66 10.36 0.66
CA VAL A 74 -1.88 9.08 -0.02
C VAL A 74 -3.36 8.78 -0.16
N LYS A 75 -3.82 8.41 -1.35
CA LYS A 75 -5.19 7.92 -1.52
C LYS A 75 -5.29 6.43 -1.19
N VAL A 76 -6.32 6.04 -0.43
CA VAL A 76 -6.52 4.64 -0.07
C VAL A 76 -7.48 3.96 -1.05
N VAL A 77 -7.03 2.84 -1.60
CA VAL A 77 -7.81 1.98 -2.50
C VAL A 77 -8.12 0.67 -1.78
N VAL A 78 -9.40 0.45 -1.52
CA VAL A 78 -9.89 -0.82 -0.99
C VAL A 78 -10.12 -1.77 -2.15
N THR A 79 -9.40 -2.90 -2.15
CA THR A 79 -9.41 -3.89 -3.24
C THR A 79 -9.83 -5.27 -2.75
N SER A 80 -10.46 -6.06 -3.62
CA SER A 80 -10.75 -7.48 -3.36
C SER A 80 -9.64 -8.43 -3.87
N LEU A 81 -8.66 -7.91 -4.60
CA LEU A 81 -7.55 -8.68 -5.17
C LEU A 81 -6.61 -9.18 -4.08
N GLU A 82 -6.02 -10.36 -4.27
CA GLU A 82 -5.23 -11.03 -3.24
C GLU A 82 -3.73 -10.75 -3.37
N THR A 83 -3.27 -10.44 -4.58
CA THR A 83 -1.84 -10.32 -4.90
C THR A 83 -1.50 -8.97 -5.52
N ILE A 84 -0.24 -8.56 -5.37
CA ILE A 84 0.28 -7.33 -5.98
C ILE A 84 0.16 -7.43 -7.50
N ASP A 85 0.53 -8.56 -8.10
CA ASP A 85 0.49 -8.76 -9.56
C ASP A 85 -0.92 -8.55 -10.15
N GLU A 86 -1.96 -9.05 -9.48
CA GLU A 86 -3.35 -8.81 -9.89
C GLU A 86 -3.67 -7.31 -9.88
N VAL A 87 -3.29 -6.60 -8.81
CA VAL A 87 -3.53 -5.14 -8.70
C VAL A 87 -2.77 -4.39 -9.78
N ILE A 88 -1.51 -4.73 -10.02
CA ILE A 88 -0.71 -4.07 -11.05
C ILE A 88 -1.34 -4.28 -12.44
N GLY A 89 -1.76 -5.52 -12.72
CA GLY A 89 -2.46 -5.89 -13.94
C GLY A 89 -3.75 -5.08 -14.18
N GLU A 90 -4.56 -4.91 -13.14
CA GLU A 90 -5.85 -4.21 -13.25
C GLU A 90 -5.71 -2.67 -13.28
N PHE A 91 -4.81 -2.10 -12.47
CA PHE A 91 -4.77 -0.65 -12.25
C PHE A 91 -3.75 0.12 -13.11
N PHE A 92 -2.68 -0.52 -13.58
CA PHE A 92 -1.56 0.18 -14.22
C PHE A 92 -1.22 -0.30 -15.63
N THR A 93 -1.72 -1.47 -16.05
CA THR A 93 -1.46 -2.02 -17.40
C THR A 93 -2.65 -1.94 -18.35
N GLY A 94 -3.64 -1.09 -18.03
CA GLY A 94 -4.80 -0.79 -18.88
C GLY A 94 -4.50 0.11 -20.07
#